data_AF-A0A1S2LKF1-F1
#
_entry.id   AF-A0A1S2LKF1-F1
#
_cell.length_a   1.000
_cell.length_b   1.000
_cell.length_c   1.000
_cell.angle_alpha   90.00
_cell.angle_beta   90.00
_cell.angle_gamma   90.00
#
_symmetry.space_group_name_H-M   'P 1'
#
loop_
_entity.id
_entity.type
_entity.pdbx_description
1 polymer ?
#
loop_
_entity_poly.entity_id
_entity_poly.type
_entity_poly.pdbx_seq_one_letter_code
_entity_poly.pdbx_strand_id
1 'polypeptide(L)'
;MNFFKKSILTVILFLLLGTSFSFAEEAIYIDNSPFVGGKTYGASEPNNQEQVNFLTKIRKGRQMVALHVEEVFAGKFVEPEVVSITISAAGDVTLGGDDRYGYEGSFNQEAKREGLGHFVENIKDLFSKDDLTMVNLEGALTNATARKDKQFTFRGDPSYTEILTNGNIDVVNLANNHTLDFFQKGYEDTINHLKDAGVGYFGFENHLMTEIKEVKIGLLGYTGWYDSTTLRNQIKKDIDNLREEGAKIVIVNFHWGQERSYVPNQTQKSLGRYTIDSGADLVVGHRPHVIQGIEEYNGKFIVYSLANFMFGGNRNPSDKDTFVFQQTFHLIDGELTDEKEVKVIPFSVSSVSHRNNFQPTPLIGDEAKRVRQKIIDLSLDLNETNWVQYEK
;
A
#
# COMPACT_ATOMS: atom_id res chain seq x y z
N MET A 1 16.41 16.40 -15.18
CA MET A 1 16.55 16.17 -16.65
C MET A 1 17.99 16.17 -17.18
N ASN A 2 18.84 17.17 -16.90
CA ASN A 2 20.21 17.23 -17.48
C ASN A 2 21.24 16.25 -16.89
N PHE A 3 20.98 15.69 -15.71
CA PHE A 3 21.91 14.75 -15.06
C PHE A 3 21.71 13.30 -15.57
N PHE A 4 20.46 12.89 -15.79
CA PHE A 4 20.13 11.54 -16.30
C PHE A 4 20.59 11.33 -17.76
N LYS A 5 20.48 12.35 -18.62
CA LYS A 5 20.99 12.29 -20.01
C LYS A 5 22.52 12.15 -20.06
N LYS A 6 23.27 12.66 -19.08
CA LYS A 6 24.74 12.56 -19.01
C LYS A 6 25.20 11.15 -18.60
N SER A 7 24.49 10.50 -17.68
CA SER A 7 24.86 9.18 -17.17
C SER A 7 24.68 8.08 -18.23
N ILE A 8 23.58 8.14 -18.99
CA ILE A 8 23.27 7.16 -20.04
C ILE A 8 24.29 7.23 -21.20
N LEU A 9 24.71 8.44 -21.58
CA LEU A 9 25.73 8.64 -22.63
C LEU A 9 27.09 8.04 -22.26
N THR A 10 27.43 8.04 -20.96
CA THR A 10 28.70 7.49 -20.43
C THR A 10 28.68 5.96 -20.45
N VAL A 11 27.53 5.34 -20.17
CA VAL A 11 27.35 3.88 -20.18
C VAL A 11 27.36 3.31 -21.61
N ILE A 12 26.75 4.02 -22.57
CA ILE A 12 26.72 3.59 -23.98
C ILE A 12 28.12 3.65 -24.62
N LEU A 13 28.96 4.63 -24.23
CA LEU A 13 30.34 4.73 -24.73
C LEU A 13 31.24 3.61 -24.20
N PHE A 14 30.99 3.12 -22.98
CA PHE A 14 31.70 1.97 -22.39
C PHE A 14 31.36 0.65 -23.10
N LEU A 15 30.11 0.46 -23.53
CA LEU A 15 29.66 -0.74 -24.25
C LEU A 15 30.22 -0.83 -25.68
N LEU A 16 30.42 0.30 -26.37
CA LEU A 16 31.02 0.35 -27.71
C LEU A 16 32.53 0.08 -27.75
N LEU A 17 33.24 0.25 -26.63
CA LEU A 17 34.68 -0.06 -26.52
C LEU A 17 34.94 -1.53 -26.12
N GLY A 18 33.88 -2.34 -25.98
CA GLY A 18 33.90 -3.72 -25.51
C GLY A 18 34.40 -4.79 -26.48
N THR A 19 35.02 -4.45 -27.61
CA THR A 19 35.69 -5.45 -28.46
C THR A 19 37.17 -5.10 -28.64
N SER A 20 38.00 -5.78 -27.83
CA SER A 20 39.46 -5.93 -27.95
C SER A 20 40.33 -4.67 -27.84
N PHE A 21 40.52 -4.14 -26.63
CA PHE A 21 41.72 -3.34 -26.34
C PHE A 21 42.28 -3.63 -24.94
N SER A 22 43.55 -4.06 -24.89
CA SER A 22 44.36 -4.23 -23.68
C SER A 22 44.64 -2.85 -23.07
N PHE A 23 44.20 -2.61 -21.83
CA PHE A 23 44.43 -1.35 -21.13
C PHE A 23 45.90 -1.25 -20.68
N ALA A 24 46.61 -0.24 -21.18
CA ALA A 24 47.69 0.41 -20.45
C ALA A 24 47.17 1.79 -20.01
N GLU A 25 47.41 2.13 -18.75
CA GLU A 25 46.91 3.33 -18.05
C GLU A 25 47.21 4.64 -18.80
N GLU A 26 46.24 5.23 -19.49
CA GLU A 26 46.24 6.66 -19.81
C GLU A 26 44.82 7.24 -19.69
N ALA A 27 44.69 8.34 -18.96
CA ALA A 27 43.41 8.98 -18.65
C ALA A 27 42.75 9.58 -19.90
N ILE A 28 41.50 9.19 -20.17
CA ILE A 28 40.66 9.81 -21.20
C ILE A 28 40.09 11.12 -20.64
N TYR A 29 40.46 12.25 -21.27
CA TYR A 29 39.87 13.57 -20.99
C TYR A 29 38.77 13.87 -22.01
N ILE A 30 37.57 14.17 -21.53
CA ILE A 30 36.42 14.61 -22.36
C ILE A 30 36.20 16.10 -22.09
N ASP A 31 36.49 16.95 -23.09
CA ASP A 31 36.21 18.39 -23.05
C ASP A 31 34.89 18.68 -23.78
N ASN A 32 33.91 19.19 -23.02
CA ASN A 32 32.55 19.49 -23.50
C ASN A 32 32.26 21.00 -23.55
N SER A 33 33.28 21.83 -23.80
CA SER A 33 33.12 23.28 -23.97
C SER A 33 32.27 23.62 -25.22
N PRO A 34 31.26 24.52 -25.13
CA PRO A 34 30.48 24.94 -26.29
C PRO A 34 31.34 25.75 -27.28
N PHE A 35 31.22 25.44 -28.56
CA PHE A 35 31.95 26.10 -29.64
C PHE A 35 31.37 27.51 -29.88
N VAL A 36 32.11 28.57 -29.52
CA VAL A 36 31.80 29.95 -29.91
C VAL A 36 32.69 30.31 -31.09
N GLY A 37 32.16 30.20 -32.31
CA GLY A 37 32.89 30.52 -33.54
C GLY A 37 31.93 30.61 -34.72
N GLY A 38 31.75 31.82 -35.25
CA GLY A 38 30.66 32.18 -36.15
C GLY A 38 30.76 31.69 -37.60
N LYS A 39 29.59 31.49 -38.22
CA LYS A 39 29.11 32.22 -39.41
C LYS A 39 27.71 31.70 -39.74
N THR A 40 26.76 32.62 -39.83
CA THR A 40 25.37 32.41 -40.25
C THR A 40 25.28 32.07 -41.73
N TYR A 41 24.55 31.00 -42.07
CA TYR A 41 23.88 30.86 -43.37
C TYR A 41 22.50 30.23 -43.19
N GLY A 42 21.47 30.96 -43.64
CA GLY A 42 20.21 30.45 -44.21
C GLY A 42 19.30 29.61 -43.34
N ALA A 43 18.21 30.21 -42.85
CA ALA A 43 17.07 29.50 -42.29
C ALA A 43 16.25 28.77 -43.38
N SER A 44 15.93 27.51 -43.14
CA SER A 44 14.74 26.83 -43.66
C SER A 44 14.17 25.94 -42.53
N GLU A 45 12.85 25.90 -42.45
CA GLU A 45 11.99 25.39 -41.36
C GLU A 45 12.40 24.03 -40.74
N PRO A 46 12.22 23.82 -39.42
CA PRO A 46 12.45 22.51 -38.82
C PRO A 46 11.22 21.61 -39.03
N ASN A 47 11.34 20.63 -39.94
CA ASN A 47 10.54 19.40 -39.85
C ASN A 47 11.03 18.58 -38.64
N ASN A 48 10.08 17.94 -37.95
CA ASN A 48 10.29 17.11 -36.75
C ASN A 48 11.24 15.92 -37.00
N GLN A 49 12.54 16.17 -36.93
CA GLN A 49 13.60 15.21 -36.73
C GLN A 49 14.78 15.96 -36.11
N GLU A 50 14.90 15.95 -34.78
CA GLU A 50 16.13 16.39 -34.12
C GLU A 50 17.26 15.41 -34.48
N GLN A 51 18.01 15.69 -35.54
CA GLN A 51 19.33 15.12 -35.74
C GLN A 51 20.30 15.80 -34.78
N VAL A 52 20.60 15.14 -33.67
CA VAL A 52 21.62 15.61 -32.72
C VAL A 52 22.99 15.15 -33.21
N ASN A 53 23.69 16.00 -33.96
CA ASN A 53 25.06 15.74 -34.38
C ASN A 53 26.04 15.96 -33.20
N PHE A 54 26.53 14.88 -32.59
CA PHE A 54 27.65 14.94 -31.65
C PHE A 54 28.98 14.63 -32.37
N LEU A 55 29.87 15.62 -32.45
CA LEU A 55 31.26 15.42 -32.86
C LEU A 55 32.12 15.17 -31.62
N THR A 56 32.41 13.91 -31.31
CA THR A 56 33.36 13.57 -30.23
C THR A 56 34.77 13.51 -30.79
N LYS A 57 35.68 14.38 -30.32
CA LYS A 57 37.12 14.30 -30.66
C LYS A 57 37.83 13.34 -29.70
N ILE A 58 38.34 12.22 -30.22
CA ILE A 58 39.26 11.35 -29.47
C ILE A 58 40.68 11.63 -29.98
N ARG A 59 41.59 11.99 -29.08
CA ARG A 59 43.00 12.27 -29.41
C ARG A 59 43.81 10.98 -29.29
N LYS A 60 44.43 10.53 -30.39
CA LYS A 60 45.47 9.49 -30.38
C LYS A 60 46.72 10.07 -31.07
N GLY A 61 47.61 10.69 -30.30
CA GLY A 61 48.78 11.40 -30.85
C GLY A 61 48.43 12.63 -31.71
N ARG A 62 49.26 12.96 -32.73
CA ARG A 62 49.19 14.18 -33.57
C ARG A 62 48.21 14.13 -34.77
N GLN A 63 47.46 13.05 -34.97
CA GLN A 63 46.49 12.96 -36.06
C GLN A 63 45.04 12.96 -35.54
N MET A 64 44.20 13.77 -36.17
CA MET A 64 42.76 13.83 -35.95
C MET A 64 42.09 12.80 -36.84
N VAL A 65 41.35 11.85 -36.25
CA VAL A 65 40.45 10.95 -36.98
C VAL A 65 39.02 11.38 -36.67
N ALA A 66 38.26 11.77 -37.69
CA ALA A 66 36.82 12.01 -37.56
C ALA A 66 36.09 10.68 -37.72
N LEU A 67 35.49 10.18 -36.64
CA LEU A 67 34.53 9.08 -36.73
C LEU A 67 33.18 9.67 -37.13
N HIS A 68 32.72 9.38 -38.35
CA HIS A 68 31.33 9.58 -38.73
C HIS A 68 30.49 8.53 -38.00
N VAL A 69 29.76 8.94 -36.96
CA VAL A 69 28.76 8.11 -36.30
C VAL A 69 27.42 8.39 -37.00
N GLU A 70 27.29 7.97 -38.27
CA GLU A 70 26.03 8.12 -39.02
C GLU A 70 25.12 6.89 -38.92
N GLU A 71 25.56 5.79 -38.30
CA GLU A 71 24.76 4.57 -38.20
C GLU A 71 24.65 4.05 -36.77
N VAL A 72 24.01 4.81 -35.86
CA VAL A 72 23.37 4.15 -34.71
C VAL A 72 22.09 4.91 -34.32
N PHE A 73 20.97 4.19 -34.32
CA PHE A 73 19.64 4.55 -33.82
C PHE A 73 18.67 5.29 -34.77
N ALA A 74 18.07 4.51 -35.68
CA ALA A 74 16.73 4.75 -36.20
C ALA A 74 15.62 4.21 -35.26
N GLY A 75 15.89 4.09 -33.96
CA GLY A 75 14.92 3.72 -32.95
C GLY A 75 14.31 4.97 -32.32
N LYS A 76 12.98 5.12 -32.34
CA LYS A 76 12.30 6.15 -31.55
C LYS A 76 12.69 5.94 -30.09
N PHE A 77 13.29 6.96 -29.46
CA PHE A 77 13.43 7.00 -28.01
C PHE A 77 12.02 7.14 -27.43
N VAL A 78 11.56 6.10 -26.73
CA VAL A 78 10.31 6.15 -25.97
C VAL A 78 10.71 6.52 -24.55
N GLU A 79 10.18 7.62 -24.02
CA GLU A 79 10.39 7.95 -22.60
C GLU A 79 9.74 6.87 -21.74
N PRO A 80 10.42 6.43 -20.65
CA PRO A 80 9.88 5.39 -19.81
C PRO A 80 8.56 5.85 -19.18
N GLU A 81 7.57 4.96 -19.16
CA GLU A 81 6.29 5.24 -18.51
C GLU A 81 6.46 5.14 -16.99
N VAL A 82 6.09 6.19 -16.27
CA VAL A 82 6.17 6.21 -14.80
C VAL A 82 4.76 6.26 -14.23
N VAL A 83 4.40 5.23 -13.46
CA VAL A 83 3.10 5.12 -12.78
C VAL A 83 3.34 5.13 -11.27
N SER A 84 2.46 5.79 -10.53
CA SER A 84 2.47 5.76 -9.06
C SER A 84 1.08 5.48 -8.54
N ILE A 85 0.98 4.54 -7.61
CA ILE A 85 -0.28 4.06 -7.02
C ILE A 85 -0.20 4.19 -5.52
N THR A 86 -1.08 5.00 -4.93
CA THR A 86 -1.15 5.22 -3.49
C THR A 86 -2.24 4.35 -2.87
N ILE A 87 -1.85 3.47 -1.95
CA ILE A 87 -2.77 2.54 -1.28
C ILE A 87 -2.84 2.87 0.21
N SER A 88 -4.05 3.11 0.69
CA SER A 88 -4.38 3.33 2.11
C SER A 88 -4.82 2.03 2.77
N ALA A 89 -4.24 1.73 3.93
CA ALA A 89 -4.68 0.67 4.83
C ALA A 89 -5.14 1.27 6.16
N ALA A 90 -6.38 1.00 6.55
CA ALA A 90 -6.89 1.31 7.89
C ALA A 90 -7.29 0.04 8.65
N GLY A 91 -7.47 0.18 9.96
CA GLY A 91 -7.65 -0.94 10.87
C GLY A 91 -9.04 -1.59 10.89
N ASP A 92 -9.41 -2.14 12.05
CA ASP A 92 -10.64 -2.91 12.22
C ASP A 92 -11.89 -2.02 12.09
N VAL A 93 -12.80 -2.42 11.21
CA VAL A 93 -14.08 -1.78 10.95
C VAL A 93 -15.19 -2.77 11.30
N THR A 94 -15.94 -2.46 12.36
CA THR A 94 -17.14 -3.20 12.76
C THR A 94 -18.33 -2.27 12.62
N LEU A 95 -19.06 -2.42 11.51
CA LEU A 95 -20.29 -1.69 11.25
C LEU A 95 -21.43 -2.35 12.02
N GLY A 96 -22.03 -1.63 12.95
CA GLY A 96 -23.05 -2.16 13.87
C GLY A 96 -22.46 -2.62 15.20
N GLY A 97 -22.77 -3.83 15.65
CA GLY A 97 -22.26 -4.32 16.93
C GLY A 97 -22.95 -5.61 17.37
N ASP A 98 -22.86 -5.91 18.68
CA ASP A 98 -23.58 -7.05 19.23
C ASP A 98 -25.04 -6.68 19.52
N ASP A 99 -25.98 -7.56 19.13
CA ASP A 99 -27.41 -7.37 19.41
C ASP A 99 -27.73 -7.23 20.92
N ARG A 100 -26.82 -7.70 21.79
CA ARG A 100 -26.93 -7.54 23.25
C ARG A 100 -26.58 -6.13 23.72
N TYR A 101 -26.01 -5.28 22.87
CA TYR A 101 -25.65 -3.91 23.22
C TYR A 101 -26.89 -3.01 23.23
N GLY A 102 -27.52 -2.88 24.40
CA GLY A 102 -28.67 -2.00 24.64
C GLY A 102 -28.34 -0.63 25.23
N TYR A 103 -27.06 -0.22 25.28
CA TYR A 103 -26.67 1.05 25.88
C TYR A 103 -26.91 2.23 24.92
N GLU A 104 -27.16 3.42 25.48
CA GLU A 104 -27.32 4.64 24.70
C GLU A 104 -26.04 5.03 23.96
N GLY A 105 -26.20 5.37 22.68
CA GLY A 105 -25.10 5.77 21.81
C GLY A 105 -24.25 4.60 21.30
N SER A 106 -24.85 3.40 21.19
CA SER A 106 -24.27 2.31 20.39
C SER A 106 -24.28 2.65 18.90
N PHE A 107 -23.46 1.97 18.09
CA PHE A 107 -23.33 2.22 16.64
C PHE A 107 -24.70 2.31 15.95
N ASN A 108 -25.57 1.33 16.18
CA ASN A 108 -26.90 1.27 15.55
C ASN A 108 -27.80 2.43 16.00
N GLN A 109 -27.62 2.97 17.21
CA GLN A 109 -28.36 4.15 17.66
C GLN A 109 -27.78 5.43 17.06
N GLU A 110 -26.45 5.55 16.94
CA GLU A 110 -25.80 6.66 16.26
C GLU A 110 -26.24 6.73 14.79
N ALA A 111 -26.26 5.59 14.09
CA ALA A 111 -26.71 5.50 12.70
C ALA A 111 -28.16 5.97 12.53
N LYS A 112 -29.04 5.65 13.49
CA LYS A 112 -30.44 6.09 13.48
C LYS A 112 -30.60 7.58 13.80
N ARG A 113 -29.72 8.14 14.63
CA ARG A 113 -29.81 9.51 15.13
C ARG A 113 -29.18 10.51 14.17
N GLU A 114 -27.98 10.21 13.68
CA GLU A 114 -27.15 11.13 12.88
C GLU A 114 -27.15 10.77 11.38
N GLY A 115 -27.58 9.55 11.02
CA GLY A 115 -27.46 9.03 9.66
C GLY A 115 -26.09 8.39 9.37
N LEU A 116 -25.95 7.77 8.20
CA LEU A 116 -24.74 7.01 7.84
C LEU A 116 -23.55 7.90 7.49
N GLY A 117 -23.79 9.12 7.00
CA GLY A 117 -22.73 10.08 6.67
C GLY A 117 -21.90 10.52 7.88
N HIS A 118 -22.48 10.46 9.09
CA HIS A 118 -21.80 10.77 10.36
C HIS A 118 -20.48 10.02 10.51
N PHE A 119 -20.47 8.72 10.21
CA PHE A 119 -19.30 7.87 10.47
C PHE A 119 -18.09 8.22 9.60
N VAL A 120 -18.30 8.86 8.45
CA VAL A 120 -17.25 9.09 7.44
C VAL A 120 -16.88 10.55 7.23
N GLU A 121 -17.50 11.46 7.98
CA GLU A 121 -17.34 12.90 7.85
C GLU A 121 -15.85 13.33 7.86
N ASN A 122 -15.05 12.71 8.72
CA ASN A 122 -13.65 13.10 8.93
C ASN A 122 -12.63 12.31 8.09
N ILE A 123 -13.07 11.36 7.24
CA ILE A 123 -12.18 10.49 6.45
C ILE A 123 -12.35 10.66 4.94
N LYS A 124 -13.50 11.16 4.49
CA LYS A 124 -13.85 11.19 3.06
C LYS A 124 -12.81 11.90 2.20
N ASP A 125 -12.36 13.08 2.64
CA ASP A 125 -11.40 13.90 1.90
C ASP A 125 -10.00 13.28 1.83
N LEU A 126 -9.64 12.44 2.81
CA LEU A 126 -8.38 11.73 2.82
C LEU A 126 -8.40 10.63 1.76
N PHE A 127 -9.35 9.70 1.88
CA PHE A 127 -9.41 8.52 1.02
C PHE A 127 -9.82 8.83 -0.43
N SER A 128 -10.51 9.94 -0.69
CA SER A 128 -10.83 10.38 -2.06
C SER A 128 -9.60 10.71 -2.93
N LYS A 129 -8.42 10.86 -2.32
CA LYS A 129 -7.17 11.18 -3.02
C LYS A 129 -6.31 9.94 -3.29
N ASP A 130 -6.66 8.83 -2.66
CA ASP A 130 -5.93 7.58 -2.77
C ASP A 130 -6.41 6.82 -4.00
N ASP A 131 -5.56 5.95 -4.53
CA ASP A 131 -5.91 5.09 -5.65
C ASP A 131 -6.71 3.86 -5.19
N LEU A 132 -6.44 3.38 -3.97
CA LEU A 132 -7.15 2.27 -3.34
C LEU A 132 -7.14 2.41 -1.81
N THR A 133 -8.30 2.25 -1.17
CA THR A 133 -8.43 2.20 0.29
C THR A 133 -8.94 0.84 0.73
N MET A 134 -8.26 0.23 1.70
CA MET A 134 -8.62 -1.06 2.27
C MET A 134 -8.75 -1.04 3.80
N VAL A 135 -9.70 -1.82 4.31
CA VAL A 135 -9.95 -2.01 5.75
C VAL A 135 -10.23 -3.48 6.10
N ASN A 136 -10.18 -3.83 7.39
CA ASN A 136 -10.67 -5.14 7.86
C ASN A 136 -12.13 -5.03 8.31
N LEU A 137 -13.06 -5.60 7.53
CA LEU A 137 -14.48 -5.61 7.89
C LEU A 137 -14.76 -6.76 8.86
N GLU A 138 -14.83 -6.44 10.14
CA GLU A 138 -14.96 -7.40 11.23
C GLU A 138 -16.41 -7.48 11.73
N GLY A 139 -17.12 -8.48 11.23
CA GLY A 139 -18.53 -8.72 11.49
C GLY A 139 -19.32 -9.00 10.22
N ALA A 140 -20.59 -9.35 10.36
CA ALA A 140 -21.47 -9.63 9.23
C ALA A 140 -22.40 -8.45 8.92
N LEU A 141 -22.71 -8.22 7.65
CA LEU A 141 -23.79 -7.33 7.21
C LEU A 141 -24.98 -8.22 6.85
N THR A 142 -25.90 -8.41 7.79
CA THR A 142 -26.95 -9.43 7.64
C THR A 142 -28.17 -9.21 8.54
N ASN A 143 -29.34 -9.61 8.05
CA ASN A 143 -30.56 -9.71 8.83
C ASN A 143 -30.77 -11.09 9.50
N ALA A 144 -29.84 -12.04 9.31
CA ALA A 144 -29.89 -13.33 9.96
C ALA A 144 -29.89 -13.18 11.49
N THR A 145 -30.68 -14.02 12.16
CA THR A 145 -30.84 -14.01 13.62
C THR A 145 -30.19 -15.20 14.30
N ALA A 146 -29.94 -16.29 13.55
CA ALA A 146 -29.16 -17.41 14.02
C ALA A 146 -27.69 -16.99 14.17
N ARG A 147 -27.14 -17.14 15.37
CA ARG A 147 -25.79 -16.70 15.71
C ARG A 147 -25.03 -17.76 16.49
N LYS A 148 -23.69 -17.70 16.43
CA LYS A 148 -22.81 -18.52 17.24
C LYS A 148 -23.00 -18.25 18.72
N ASP A 149 -22.87 -19.30 19.54
CA ASP A 149 -22.79 -19.17 20.99
C ASP A 149 -21.38 -18.76 21.40
N LYS A 150 -21.15 -17.44 21.47
CA LYS A 150 -19.88 -16.83 21.93
C LYS A 150 -20.13 -15.50 22.62
N GLN A 151 -19.09 -15.01 23.31
CA GLN A 151 -19.17 -13.78 24.12
C GLN A 151 -19.61 -12.56 23.31
N PHE A 152 -19.13 -12.41 22.07
CA PHE A 152 -19.48 -11.31 21.18
C PHE A 152 -19.79 -11.81 19.77
N THR A 153 -20.91 -11.39 19.21
CA THR A 153 -21.34 -11.65 17.84
C THR A 153 -21.65 -10.33 17.17
N PHE A 154 -20.93 -9.94 16.13
CA PHE A 154 -21.08 -8.62 15.51
C PHE A 154 -21.86 -8.69 14.21
N ARG A 155 -22.89 -7.85 14.10
CA ARG A 155 -23.54 -7.56 12.83
C ARG A 155 -23.96 -6.11 12.67
N GLY A 156 -24.02 -5.71 11.41
CA GLY A 156 -24.61 -4.45 10.95
C GLY A 156 -25.84 -4.69 10.08
N ASP A 157 -26.65 -3.64 9.94
CA ASP A 157 -27.71 -3.61 8.95
C ASP A 157 -27.08 -3.72 7.53
N PRO A 158 -27.66 -4.49 6.59
CA PRO A 158 -27.18 -4.56 5.22
C PRO A 158 -26.92 -3.20 4.55
N SER A 159 -27.71 -2.17 4.88
CA SER A 159 -27.53 -0.81 4.35
C SER A 159 -26.23 -0.14 4.78
N TYR A 160 -25.52 -0.67 5.77
CA TYR A 160 -24.26 -0.09 6.24
C TYR A 160 -23.11 -0.25 5.23
N THR A 161 -23.29 -1.00 4.14
CA THR A 161 -22.39 -0.90 2.98
C THR A 161 -22.29 0.52 2.44
N GLU A 162 -23.32 1.35 2.61
CA GLU A 162 -23.30 2.78 2.24
C GLU A 162 -22.27 3.57 3.04
N ILE A 163 -21.92 3.14 4.27
CA ILE A 163 -20.84 3.76 5.05
C ILE A 163 -19.51 3.55 4.33
N LEU A 164 -19.27 2.36 3.76
CA LEU A 164 -18.04 2.05 3.04
C LEU A 164 -17.91 2.93 1.78
N THR A 165 -18.97 2.99 0.96
CA THR A 165 -18.95 3.78 -0.28
C THR A 165 -18.90 5.28 -0.01
N ASN A 166 -19.66 5.80 0.97
CA ASN A 166 -19.60 7.21 1.35
C ASN A 166 -18.23 7.64 1.89
N GLY A 167 -17.48 6.69 2.46
CA GLY A 167 -16.14 6.90 2.99
C GLY A 167 -15.00 6.73 1.99
N ASN A 168 -15.28 6.39 0.73
CA ASN A 168 -14.27 5.98 -0.26
C ASN A 168 -13.42 4.78 0.23
N ILE A 169 -14.08 3.77 0.80
CA ILE A 169 -13.45 2.48 1.12
C ILE A 169 -13.75 1.52 -0.02
N ASP A 170 -12.72 1.15 -0.78
CA ASP A 170 -12.87 0.39 -2.03
C ASP A 170 -12.95 -1.12 -1.81
N VAL A 171 -12.17 -1.63 -0.86
CA VAL A 171 -12.03 -3.07 -0.63
C VAL A 171 -11.97 -3.44 0.85
N VAL A 172 -12.50 -4.62 1.19
CA VAL A 172 -12.52 -5.11 2.58
C VAL A 172 -11.92 -6.52 2.72
N ASN A 173 -11.10 -6.71 3.75
CA ASN A 173 -10.71 -8.05 4.21
C ASN A 173 -11.83 -8.65 5.07
N LEU A 174 -12.22 -9.89 4.75
CA LEU A 174 -13.20 -10.68 5.49
C LEU A 174 -12.57 -11.81 6.31
N ALA A 175 -11.26 -12.05 6.19
CA ALA A 175 -10.60 -13.15 6.90
C ALA A 175 -10.38 -12.81 8.38
N ASN A 176 -11.43 -12.90 9.20
CA ASN A 176 -11.38 -12.63 10.64
C ASN A 176 -12.31 -13.54 11.45
N ASN A 177 -12.21 -13.46 12.77
CA ASN A 177 -12.96 -14.30 13.72
C ASN A 177 -14.47 -13.95 13.85
N HIS A 178 -14.92 -12.84 13.25
CA HIS A 178 -16.30 -12.34 13.39
C HIS A 178 -17.13 -12.43 12.10
N THR A 179 -16.51 -12.61 10.93
CA THR A 179 -17.19 -12.80 9.64
C THR A 179 -18.25 -13.92 9.66
N LEU A 180 -18.01 -14.99 10.42
CA LEU A 180 -18.91 -16.15 10.53
C LEU A 180 -19.73 -16.14 11.83
N ASP A 181 -19.90 -15.00 12.51
CA ASP A 181 -20.70 -14.93 13.74
C ASP A 181 -22.17 -15.33 13.54
N PHE A 182 -22.71 -15.06 12.35
CA PHE A 182 -24.07 -15.42 11.92
C PHE A 182 -24.07 -16.59 10.94
N PHE A 183 -23.07 -17.48 11.12
CA PHE A 183 -22.83 -18.66 10.30
C PHE A 183 -22.65 -18.34 8.81
N GLN A 184 -22.77 -19.37 7.97
CA GLN A 184 -22.63 -19.28 6.53
C GLN A 184 -23.61 -18.26 5.91
N LYS A 185 -24.83 -18.17 6.43
CA LYS A 185 -25.83 -17.21 5.96
C LYS A 185 -25.36 -15.77 6.12
N GLY A 186 -24.81 -15.40 7.29
CA GLY A 186 -24.28 -14.06 7.51
C GLY A 186 -23.11 -13.72 6.60
N TYR A 187 -22.23 -14.69 6.32
CA TYR A 187 -21.11 -14.51 5.41
C TYR A 187 -21.56 -14.30 3.95
N GLU A 188 -22.49 -15.14 3.47
CA GLU A 188 -23.04 -15.02 2.12
C GLU A 188 -23.82 -13.72 1.92
N ASP A 189 -24.64 -13.33 2.91
CA ASP A 189 -25.34 -12.05 2.89
C ASP A 189 -24.35 -10.89 2.79
N THR A 190 -23.29 -10.91 3.59
CA THR A 190 -22.24 -9.87 3.58
C THR A 190 -21.60 -9.76 2.20
N ILE A 191 -21.19 -10.89 1.60
CA ILE A 191 -20.61 -10.91 0.24
C ILE A 191 -21.58 -10.33 -0.79
N ASN A 192 -22.87 -10.72 -0.74
CA ASN A 192 -23.86 -10.23 -1.69
C ASN A 192 -24.06 -8.72 -1.55
N HIS A 193 -24.15 -8.20 -0.32
CA HIS A 193 -24.32 -6.76 -0.11
C HIS A 193 -23.08 -5.96 -0.52
N LEU A 194 -21.86 -6.48 -0.32
CA LEU A 194 -20.63 -5.85 -0.81
C LEU A 194 -20.61 -5.80 -2.34
N LYS A 195 -20.98 -6.90 -3.01
CA LYS A 195 -21.13 -6.94 -4.48
C LYS A 195 -22.14 -5.93 -4.99
N ASP A 196 -23.33 -5.89 -4.39
CA ASP A 196 -24.40 -4.96 -4.77
C ASP A 196 -23.97 -3.48 -4.59
N ALA A 197 -23.14 -3.20 -3.58
CA ALA A 197 -22.59 -1.89 -3.32
C ALA A 197 -21.36 -1.52 -4.18
N GLY A 198 -20.81 -2.48 -4.94
CA GLY A 198 -19.57 -2.28 -5.70
C GLY A 198 -18.31 -2.21 -4.84
N VAL A 199 -18.34 -2.72 -3.60
CA VAL A 199 -17.18 -2.78 -2.72
C VAL A 199 -16.49 -4.13 -2.93
N GLY A 200 -15.20 -4.10 -3.26
CA GLY A 200 -14.41 -5.32 -3.42
C GLY A 200 -14.20 -6.04 -2.10
N TYR A 201 -14.00 -7.35 -2.14
CA TYR A 201 -13.76 -8.14 -0.93
C TYR A 201 -12.77 -9.25 -1.20
N PHE A 202 -12.05 -9.63 -0.16
CA PHE A 202 -11.09 -10.74 -0.18
C PHE A 202 -10.97 -11.34 1.22
N GLY A 203 -10.27 -12.47 1.34
CA GLY A 203 -10.04 -13.18 2.58
C GLY A 203 -10.65 -14.58 2.60
N PHE A 204 -10.05 -15.44 3.42
CA PHE A 204 -10.28 -16.89 3.42
C PHE A 204 -9.95 -17.48 2.04
N GLU A 205 -10.93 -18.07 1.36
CA GLU A 205 -10.80 -18.61 0.01
C GLU A 205 -10.94 -17.57 -1.11
N ASN A 206 -11.36 -16.33 -0.80
CA ASN A 206 -11.58 -15.30 -1.80
C ASN A 206 -10.31 -14.46 -1.98
N HIS A 207 -9.83 -14.37 -3.22
CA HIS A 207 -8.77 -13.44 -3.61
C HIS A 207 -9.38 -12.35 -4.48
N LEU A 208 -8.79 -11.16 -4.46
CA LEU A 208 -9.21 -10.05 -5.31
C LEU A 208 -8.05 -9.62 -6.20
N MET A 209 -8.27 -9.66 -7.51
CA MET A 209 -7.42 -8.99 -8.50
C MET A 209 -8.16 -7.73 -8.94
N THR A 210 -7.57 -6.56 -8.71
CA THR A 210 -8.07 -5.28 -9.22
C THR A 210 -7.05 -4.65 -10.17
N GLU A 211 -7.49 -3.71 -11.00
CA GLU A 211 -6.62 -3.02 -11.95
C GLU A 211 -6.80 -1.51 -11.78
N ILE A 212 -5.70 -0.81 -11.50
CA ILE A 212 -5.69 0.64 -11.26
C ILE A 212 -4.55 1.24 -12.07
N LYS A 213 -4.85 2.24 -12.89
CA LYS A 213 -3.87 2.85 -13.81
C LYS A 213 -3.16 1.77 -14.66
N GLU A 214 -3.93 0.80 -15.15
CA GLU A 214 -3.46 -0.36 -15.95
C GLU A 214 -2.50 -1.31 -15.20
N VAL A 215 -2.37 -1.16 -13.88
CA VAL A 215 -1.54 -2.03 -13.02
C VAL A 215 -2.45 -2.96 -12.23
N LYS A 216 -2.19 -4.26 -12.37
CA LYS A 216 -2.88 -5.30 -11.61
C LYS A 216 -2.35 -5.42 -10.18
N ILE A 217 -3.27 -5.43 -9.22
CA ILE A 217 -3.00 -5.51 -7.79
C ILE A 217 -3.76 -6.71 -7.22
N GLY A 218 -3.04 -7.63 -6.62
CA GLY A 218 -3.58 -8.81 -5.97
C GLY A 218 -3.70 -8.62 -4.46
N LEU A 219 -4.84 -9.01 -3.90
CA LEU A 219 -5.17 -8.88 -2.47
C LEU A 219 -5.55 -10.24 -1.88
N LEU A 220 -4.90 -10.61 -0.78
CA LEU A 220 -5.10 -11.86 -0.03
C LEU A 220 -5.37 -11.57 1.44
N GLY A 221 -6.08 -12.47 2.11
CA GLY A 221 -6.45 -12.29 3.53
C GLY A 221 -6.57 -13.61 4.28
N TYR A 222 -5.95 -13.71 5.46
CA TYR A 222 -5.96 -14.95 6.25
C TYR A 222 -6.15 -14.70 7.75
N THR A 223 -6.64 -15.73 8.46
CA THR A 223 -6.49 -15.77 9.92
C THR A 223 -5.12 -16.37 10.27
N GLY A 224 -4.35 -15.68 11.11
CA GLY A 224 -2.97 -16.03 11.45
C GLY A 224 -2.82 -16.56 12.88
N TRP A 225 -3.69 -17.47 13.32
CA TRP A 225 -3.67 -18.01 14.70
C TRP A 225 -2.40 -18.80 15.01
N TYR A 226 -1.95 -19.58 14.03
CA TYR A 226 -0.81 -20.47 14.15
C TYR A 226 0.02 -20.40 12.89
N ASP A 227 1.33 -20.38 13.08
CA ASP A 227 2.28 -20.54 11.99
C ASP A 227 2.39 -22.04 11.65
N SER A 228 1.71 -22.46 10.58
CA SER A 228 1.61 -23.85 10.18
C SER A 228 2.08 -24.05 8.75
N THR A 229 2.63 -25.23 8.44
CA THR A 229 3.04 -25.60 7.08
C THR A 229 1.89 -25.48 6.08
N THR A 230 0.67 -25.85 6.48
CA THR A 230 -0.53 -25.72 5.62
C THR A 230 -0.81 -24.28 5.25
N LEU A 231 -0.82 -23.37 6.24
CA LEU A 231 -1.04 -21.95 5.99
C LEU A 231 0.08 -21.35 5.14
N ARG A 232 1.35 -21.67 5.44
CA ARG A 232 2.50 -21.23 4.64
C ARG A 232 2.40 -21.66 3.18
N ASN A 233 2.10 -22.94 2.94
CA ASN A 233 1.94 -23.47 1.58
C ASN A 233 0.79 -22.78 0.83
N GLN A 234 -0.32 -22.49 1.53
CA GLN A 234 -1.46 -21.77 0.97
C GLN A 234 -1.05 -20.34 0.56
N ILE A 235 -0.43 -19.57 1.47
CA ILE A 235 0.05 -18.21 1.21
C ILE A 235 0.97 -18.19 -0.01
N LYS A 236 1.99 -19.06 -0.05
CA LYS A 236 2.91 -19.10 -1.17
C LYS A 236 2.20 -19.41 -2.49
N LYS A 237 1.34 -20.43 -2.49
CA LYS A 237 0.60 -20.83 -3.69
C LYS A 237 -0.29 -19.69 -4.20
N ASP A 238 -0.98 -18.98 -3.32
CA ASP A 238 -1.89 -17.91 -3.72
C ASP A 238 -1.14 -16.68 -4.25
N ILE A 239 0.01 -16.34 -3.64
CA ILE A 239 0.90 -15.31 -4.17
C ILE A 239 1.40 -15.71 -5.56
N ASP A 240 1.90 -16.94 -5.72
CA ASP A 240 2.37 -17.44 -7.02
C ASP A 240 1.26 -17.34 -8.08
N ASN A 241 0.02 -17.75 -7.76
CA ASN A 241 -1.12 -17.66 -8.69
C ASN A 241 -1.41 -16.21 -9.10
N LEU A 242 -1.43 -15.26 -8.14
CA LEU A 242 -1.66 -13.85 -8.46
C LEU A 242 -0.56 -13.28 -9.36
N ARG A 243 0.71 -13.68 -9.14
CA ARG A 243 1.83 -13.29 -10.00
C ARG A 243 1.70 -13.89 -11.40
N GLU A 244 1.31 -15.15 -11.52
CA GLU A 244 1.03 -15.80 -12.81
C GLU A 244 -0.11 -15.12 -13.58
N GLU A 245 -1.11 -14.59 -12.87
CA GLU A 245 -2.21 -13.78 -13.44
C GLU A 245 -1.81 -12.33 -13.79
N GLY A 246 -0.57 -11.95 -13.46
CA GLY A 246 0.04 -10.68 -13.83
C GLY A 246 0.01 -9.58 -12.76
N ALA A 247 -0.27 -9.90 -11.49
CA ALA A 247 -0.20 -8.92 -10.41
C ALA A 247 1.20 -8.32 -10.30
N LYS A 248 1.28 -6.99 -10.38
CA LYS A 248 2.51 -6.23 -10.17
C LYS A 248 2.71 -5.85 -8.70
N ILE A 249 1.62 -5.70 -7.96
CA ILE A 249 1.63 -5.49 -6.52
C ILE A 249 0.81 -6.60 -5.85
N VAL A 250 1.35 -7.24 -4.81
CA VAL A 250 0.61 -8.24 -4.00
C VAL A 250 0.59 -7.81 -2.54
N ILE A 251 -0.60 -7.67 -1.96
CA ILE A 251 -0.81 -7.24 -0.57
C ILE A 251 -1.52 -8.34 0.20
N VAL A 252 -0.99 -8.69 1.37
CA VAL A 252 -1.53 -9.77 2.20
C VAL A 252 -1.96 -9.24 3.56
N ASN A 253 -3.23 -9.45 3.90
CA ASN A 253 -3.78 -9.08 5.19
C ASN A 253 -3.84 -10.28 6.13
N PHE A 254 -3.65 -10.03 7.42
CA PHE A 254 -3.81 -11.04 8.46
C PHE A 254 -4.65 -10.52 9.62
N HIS A 255 -5.52 -11.39 10.12
CA HIS A 255 -6.19 -11.20 11.38
C HIS A 255 -5.60 -12.19 12.42
N TRP A 256 -4.80 -11.68 13.36
CA TRP A 256 -3.82 -12.49 14.10
C TRP A 256 -3.40 -11.91 15.46
N GLY A 257 -2.39 -12.49 16.11
CA GLY A 257 -1.81 -11.91 17.32
C GLY A 257 -2.66 -12.11 18.56
N GLN A 258 -2.40 -11.33 19.61
CA GLN A 258 -3.16 -11.35 20.85
C GLN A 258 -3.83 -10.00 21.08
N GLU A 259 -5.12 -10.00 21.42
CA GLU A 259 -5.87 -8.79 21.73
C GLU A 259 -5.18 -8.00 22.86
N ARG A 260 -5.05 -6.68 22.64
CA ARG A 260 -4.45 -5.70 23.55
C ARG A 260 -2.97 -5.90 23.86
N SER A 261 -2.28 -6.76 23.10
CA SER A 261 -0.81 -6.82 23.13
C SER A 261 -0.24 -5.77 22.18
N TYR A 262 0.59 -4.85 22.69
CA TYR A 262 1.28 -3.85 21.88
C TYR A 262 2.50 -4.41 21.14
N VAL A 263 2.98 -5.60 21.53
CA VAL A 263 4.13 -6.26 20.92
C VAL A 263 3.64 -7.42 20.06
N PRO A 264 4.04 -7.51 18.76
CA PRO A 264 3.69 -8.64 17.92
C PRO A 264 4.39 -9.91 18.41
N ASN A 265 3.61 -10.99 18.52
CA ASN A 265 4.13 -12.27 18.98
C ASN A 265 4.97 -12.98 17.90
N GLN A 266 5.57 -14.12 18.23
CA GLN A 266 6.45 -14.83 17.30
C GLN A 266 5.71 -15.36 16.06
N THR A 267 4.44 -15.75 16.19
CA THR A 267 3.62 -16.19 15.06
C THR A 267 3.41 -15.07 14.06
N GLN A 268 3.06 -13.87 14.53
CA GLN A 268 2.90 -12.69 13.67
C GLN A 268 4.21 -12.39 12.92
N LYS A 269 5.33 -12.32 13.65
CA LYS A 269 6.64 -12.01 13.06
C LYS A 269 7.09 -13.05 12.03
N SER A 270 6.92 -14.32 12.36
CA SER A 270 7.32 -15.44 11.51
C SER A 270 6.48 -15.52 10.24
N LEU A 271 5.14 -15.40 10.35
CA LEU A 271 4.25 -15.38 9.19
C LEU A 271 4.43 -14.14 8.32
N GLY A 272 4.53 -12.95 8.92
CA GLY A 272 4.72 -11.70 8.19
C GLY A 272 5.98 -11.74 7.31
N ARG A 273 7.12 -12.13 7.90
CA ARG A 273 8.39 -12.27 7.18
C ARG A 273 8.34 -13.35 6.10
N TYR A 274 7.78 -14.53 6.42
CA TYR A 274 7.58 -15.59 5.44
C TYR A 274 6.73 -15.15 4.25
N THR A 275 5.73 -14.31 4.49
CA THR A 275 4.84 -13.79 3.45
C THR A 275 5.56 -12.84 2.50
N ILE A 276 6.42 -11.95 3.04
CA ILE A 276 7.32 -11.13 2.22
C ILE A 276 8.29 -12.02 1.43
N ASP A 277 8.93 -12.99 2.08
CA ASP A 277 9.85 -13.93 1.44
C ASP A 277 9.18 -14.79 0.35
N SER A 278 7.85 -14.92 0.41
CA SER A 278 7.04 -15.63 -0.59
C SER A 278 6.60 -14.76 -1.75
N GLY A 279 6.89 -13.45 -1.74
CA GLY A 279 6.66 -12.54 -2.87
C GLY A 279 5.58 -11.46 -2.66
N ALA A 280 5.11 -11.26 -1.42
CA ALA A 280 4.23 -10.12 -1.11
C ALA A 280 5.03 -8.80 -1.03
N ASP A 281 4.38 -7.70 -1.42
CA ASP A 281 4.97 -6.35 -1.38
C ASP A 281 4.61 -5.56 -0.13
N LEU A 282 3.50 -5.94 0.53
CA LEU A 282 3.03 -5.33 1.77
C LEU A 282 2.25 -6.38 2.58
N VAL A 283 2.50 -6.41 3.89
CA VAL A 283 1.72 -7.20 4.84
C VAL A 283 1.01 -6.27 5.84
N VAL A 284 -0.29 -6.48 6.03
CA VAL A 284 -1.11 -5.65 6.93
C VAL A 284 -1.83 -6.52 7.95
N GLY A 285 -1.65 -6.21 9.23
CA GLY A 285 -2.19 -6.96 10.35
C GLY A 285 -3.34 -6.25 11.06
N HIS A 286 -4.23 -7.06 11.62
CA HIS A 286 -5.50 -6.70 12.25
C HIS A 286 -5.73 -7.57 13.49
N ARG A 287 -6.71 -7.23 14.34
CA ARG A 287 -7.14 -7.92 15.58
C ARG A 287 -6.57 -7.45 16.92
N PRO A 288 -5.28 -7.11 17.11
CA PRO A 288 -4.82 -6.70 18.43
C PRO A 288 -5.65 -5.56 19.04
N HIS A 289 -6.41 -4.82 18.22
CA HIS A 289 -7.28 -3.70 18.62
C HIS A 289 -6.53 -2.56 19.29
N VAL A 290 -5.20 -2.60 19.21
CA VAL A 290 -4.23 -1.59 19.63
C VAL A 290 -3.14 -1.52 18.58
N ILE A 291 -2.46 -0.38 18.49
CA ILE A 291 -1.34 -0.20 17.55
C ILE A 291 -0.23 -1.19 17.90
N GLN A 292 0.31 -1.84 16.87
CA GLN A 292 1.59 -2.53 16.94
C GLN A 292 2.56 -1.89 15.93
N GLY A 293 3.86 -2.11 16.13
CA GLY A 293 4.90 -1.50 15.30
C GLY A 293 4.81 -1.89 13.81
N ILE A 294 5.43 -1.06 12.99
CA ILE A 294 5.73 -1.31 11.57
C ILE A 294 7.16 -1.83 11.48
N GLU A 295 7.38 -2.93 10.75
CA GLU A 295 8.70 -3.46 10.42
C GLU A 295 9.00 -3.28 8.94
N GLU A 296 10.22 -2.80 8.62
CA GLU A 296 10.80 -2.98 7.29
C GLU A 296 11.59 -4.29 7.27
N TYR A 297 11.22 -5.20 6.37
CA TYR A 297 11.87 -6.49 6.19
C TYR A 297 12.10 -6.76 4.70
N ASN A 298 13.34 -7.04 4.31
CA ASN A 298 13.75 -7.24 2.91
C ASN A 298 13.27 -6.13 1.96
N GLY A 299 13.31 -4.88 2.42
CA GLY A 299 12.92 -3.70 1.64
C GLY A 299 11.41 -3.49 1.48
N LYS A 300 10.57 -4.30 2.17
CA LYS A 300 9.11 -4.21 2.16
C LYS A 300 8.57 -4.01 3.57
N PHE A 301 7.30 -3.63 3.71
CA PHE A 301 6.72 -3.30 5.01
C PHE A 301 5.79 -4.41 5.54
N ILE A 302 5.85 -4.61 6.85
CA ILE A 302 4.92 -5.40 7.64
C ILE A 302 4.32 -4.46 8.71
N VAL A 303 3.04 -4.13 8.55
CA VAL A 303 2.29 -3.34 9.53
C VAL A 303 1.57 -4.31 10.47
N TYR A 304 2.07 -4.51 11.69
CA TYR A 304 1.58 -5.64 12.52
C TYR A 304 0.17 -5.46 13.07
N SER A 305 -0.24 -4.23 13.39
CA SER A 305 -1.62 -3.89 13.73
C SER A 305 -1.90 -2.40 13.60
N LEU A 306 -2.97 -2.07 12.86
CA LEU A 306 -3.52 -0.73 12.72
C LEU A 306 -4.49 -0.33 13.85
N ALA A 307 -4.78 -1.24 14.79
CA ALA A 307 -5.83 -1.10 15.81
C ALA A 307 -7.26 -1.02 15.23
N ASN A 308 -8.21 -0.63 16.07
CA ASN A 308 -9.57 -0.31 15.64
C ASN A 308 -9.57 0.97 14.80
N PHE A 309 -10.34 1.04 13.72
CA PHE A 309 -10.54 2.28 12.96
C PHE A 309 -11.97 2.82 13.16
N MET A 310 -12.99 2.06 12.76
CA MET A 310 -14.41 2.38 12.95
C MET A 310 -15.12 1.19 13.61
N PHE A 311 -15.13 1.14 14.94
CA PHE A 311 -15.36 -0.13 15.64
C PHE A 311 -16.57 -0.09 16.59
N GLY A 312 -17.70 -0.64 16.14
CA GLY A 312 -18.93 -0.78 16.91
C GLY A 312 -18.90 -1.83 18.03
N GLY A 313 -17.84 -2.64 18.10
CA GLY A 313 -17.65 -3.68 19.11
C GLY A 313 -17.30 -3.17 20.52
N ASN A 314 -17.15 -1.86 20.74
CA ASN A 314 -16.88 -1.29 22.06
C ASN A 314 -17.57 0.07 22.29
N ARG A 315 -17.90 0.36 23.56
CA ARG A 315 -18.58 1.61 23.94
C ARG A 315 -17.62 2.80 24.05
N ASN A 316 -16.46 2.58 24.63
CA ASN A 316 -15.44 3.60 24.86
C ASN A 316 -14.12 2.90 25.18
N PRO A 317 -13.28 2.59 24.18
CA PRO A 317 -12.03 1.91 24.43
C PRO A 317 -11.07 2.85 25.16
N SER A 318 -10.28 2.28 26.08
CA SER A 318 -9.29 3.03 26.85
C SER A 318 -8.14 3.54 25.98
N ASP A 319 -7.81 2.78 24.94
CA ASP A 319 -6.92 3.20 23.88
C ASP A 319 -7.76 3.46 22.62
N LYS A 320 -7.74 4.71 22.13
CA LYS A 320 -8.43 5.12 20.90
C LYS A 320 -7.44 5.37 19.77
N ASP A 321 -6.15 5.15 20.00
CA ASP A 321 -5.14 5.44 19.00
C ASP A 321 -5.21 4.42 17.87
N THR A 322 -5.20 4.92 16.65
CA THR A 322 -5.08 4.15 15.40
C THR A 322 -4.30 4.99 14.40
N PHE A 323 -4.11 4.49 13.20
CA PHE A 323 -3.50 5.24 12.12
C PHE A 323 -3.95 4.68 10.77
N VAL A 324 -3.80 5.51 9.75
CA VAL A 324 -3.83 5.06 8.35
C VAL A 324 -2.37 4.90 7.91
N PHE A 325 -2.05 3.75 7.32
CA PHE A 325 -0.79 3.51 6.65
C PHE A 325 -1.00 3.67 5.15
N GLN A 326 -0.35 4.66 4.54
CA GLN A 326 -0.32 4.89 3.11
C GLN A 326 1.02 4.43 2.55
N GLN A 327 0.99 3.69 1.45
CA GLN A 327 2.18 3.37 0.68
C GLN A 327 1.97 3.72 -0.78
N THR A 328 2.90 4.48 -1.35
CA THR A 328 2.96 4.77 -2.78
C THR A 328 3.90 3.76 -3.43
N PHE A 329 3.37 2.99 -4.37
CA PHE A 329 4.15 2.06 -5.20
C PHE A 329 4.49 2.75 -6.52
N HIS A 330 5.76 2.73 -6.91
CA HIS A 330 6.23 3.32 -8.15
C HIS A 330 6.61 2.25 -9.16
N LEU A 331 6.09 2.38 -10.38
CA LEU A 331 6.37 1.48 -11.49
C LEU A 331 7.04 2.24 -12.64
N ILE A 332 8.00 1.60 -13.31
CA ILE A 332 8.65 2.09 -14.52
C ILE A 332 8.45 1.04 -15.60
N ASP A 333 7.86 1.42 -16.73
CA ASP A 333 7.52 0.53 -17.85
C ASP A 333 6.73 -0.71 -17.40
N GLY A 334 5.79 -0.52 -16.46
CA GLY A 334 4.94 -1.57 -15.90
C GLY A 334 5.62 -2.48 -14.87
N GLU A 335 6.89 -2.26 -14.54
CA GLU A 335 7.61 -3.04 -13.53
C GLU A 335 7.73 -2.28 -12.21
N LEU A 336 7.46 -2.98 -11.10
CA LEU A 336 7.54 -2.41 -9.76
C LEU A 336 8.99 -2.11 -9.39
N THR A 337 9.24 -0.90 -8.86
CA THR A 337 10.56 -0.47 -8.40
C THR A 337 10.75 -0.72 -6.90
N ASP A 338 11.99 -0.60 -6.43
CA ASP A 338 12.33 -0.64 -4.99
C ASP A 338 12.17 0.72 -4.29
N GLU A 339 11.61 1.73 -4.95
CA GLU A 339 11.34 3.02 -4.31
C GLU A 339 10.29 2.85 -3.20
N LYS A 340 10.65 3.31 -2.01
CA LYS A 340 9.79 3.31 -0.82
C LYS A 340 9.33 4.72 -0.54
N GLU A 341 8.01 4.88 -0.52
CA GLU A 341 7.34 6.10 -0.12
C GLU A 341 6.14 5.70 0.73
N VAL A 342 6.10 6.16 1.98
CA VAL A 342 5.02 5.86 2.91
C VAL A 342 4.53 7.14 3.57
N LYS A 343 3.34 7.07 4.17
CA LYS A 343 2.84 8.10 5.07
C LYS A 343 2.04 7.46 6.18
N VAL A 344 2.35 7.83 7.42
CA VAL A 344 1.66 7.34 8.62
C VAL A 344 0.85 8.49 9.19
N ILE A 345 -0.47 8.38 9.07
CA ILE A 345 -1.38 9.42 9.52
C ILE A 345 -2.00 8.97 10.84
N PRO A 346 -1.67 9.59 11.98
CA PRO A 346 -2.26 9.24 13.26
C PRO A 346 -3.75 9.59 13.31
N PHE A 347 -4.54 8.70 13.89
CA PHE A 347 -5.99 8.83 14.00
C PHE A 347 -6.47 8.48 15.41
N SER A 348 -7.66 8.96 15.73
CA SER A 348 -8.47 8.42 16.81
C SER A 348 -9.69 7.71 16.25
N VAL A 349 -10.12 6.61 16.89
CA VAL A 349 -11.37 5.89 16.57
C VAL A 349 -12.63 6.77 16.72
N SER A 350 -12.52 7.86 17.48
CA SER A 350 -13.63 8.73 17.87
C SER A 350 -13.23 10.19 17.70
N SER A 351 -14.17 11.05 17.29
CA SER A 351 -13.95 12.50 17.27
C SER A 351 -14.09 13.16 18.64
N VAL A 352 -14.52 12.39 19.67
CA VAL A 352 -14.66 12.86 21.05
C VAL A 352 -13.93 11.98 22.04
N SER A 353 -13.41 12.58 23.11
CA SER A 353 -12.56 11.88 24.09
C SER A 353 -13.34 11.02 25.09
N HIS A 354 -14.57 11.39 25.44
CA HIS A 354 -15.32 10.82 26.56
C HIS A 354 -16.14 9.56 26.20
N ARG A 355 -16.27 9.22 24.92
CA ARG A 355 -16.96 8.01 24.42
C ARG A 355 -16.40 7.58 23.07
N ASN A 356 -16.82 6.42 22.57
CA ASN A 356 -16.71 6.09 21.14
C ASN A 356 -17.97 6.59 20.43
N ASN A 357 -17.81 7.52 19.48
CA ASN A 357 -18.88 7.93 18.56
C ASN A 357 -18.69 7.39 17.14
N PHE A 358 -17.73 6.47 16.96
CA PHE A 358 -17.47 5.70 15.75
C PHE A 358 -17.15 6.58 14.53
N GLN A 359 -16.62 7.78 14.75
CA GLN A 359 -16.22 8.73 13.72
C GLN A 359 -14.69 8.83 13.72
N PRO A 360 -13.97 8.00 12.93
CA PRO A 360 -12.52 8.01 12.90
C PRO A 360 -12.04 9.40 12.49
N THR A 361 -11.12 9.98 13.25
CA THR A 361 -10.73 11.38 13.11
C THR A 361 -9.21 11.51 13.04
N PRO A 362 -8.65 12.18 12.02
CA PRO A 362 -7.22 12.45 11.95
C PRO A 362 -6.80 13.27 13.17
N LEU A 363 -5.73 12.86 13.83
CA LEU A 363 -5.16 13.62 14.93
C LEU A 363 -4.31 14.76 14.39
N ILE A 364 -4.27 15.87 15.12
CA ILE A 364 -3.45 17.05 14.82
C ILE A 364 -2.65 17.48 16.05
N GLY A 365 -1.67 18.36 15.85
CA GLY A 365 -0.92 18.99 16.93
C GLY A 365 -0.21 17.97 17.82
N ASP A 366 -0.33 18.12 19.14
CA ASP A 366 0.42 17.30 20.10
C ASP A 366 -0.12 15.87 20.20
N GLU A 367 -1.41 15.64 19.96
CA GLU A 367 -1.97 14.28 19.91
C GLU A 367 -1.45 13.52 18.69
N ALA A 368 -1.32 14.16 17.53
CA ALA A 368 -0.69 13.55 16.37
C ALA A 368 0.76 13.15 16.66
N LYS A 369 1.54 14.04 17.29
CA LYS A 369 2.93 13.77 17.68
C LYS A 369 3.00 12.61 18.68
N ARG A 370 2.11 12.58 19.68
CA ARG A 370 2.06 11.53 20.71
C ARG A 370 1.82 10.16 20.08
N VAL A 371 0.81 10.05 19.21
CA VAL A 371 0.48 8.77 18.57
C VAL A 371 1.55 8.39 17.55
N ARG A 372 2.09 9.33 16.78
CA ARG A 372 3.22 9.05 15.88
C ARG A 372 4.43 8.53 16.64
N GLN A 373 4.77 9.14 17.78
CA GLN A 373 5.88 8.68 18.62
C GLN A 373 5.61 7.28 19.16
N LYS A 374 4.38 6.98 19.60
CA LYS A 374 3.98 5.63 20.00
C LYS A 374 4.20 4.60 18.90
N ILE A 375 3.86 4.91 17.64
CA ILE A 375 4.11 4.00 16.50
C ILE A 375 5.62 3.80 16.30
N ILE A 376 6.42 4.86 16.37
CA ILE A 376 7.88 4.81 16.24
C ILE A 376 8.50 3.95 17.33
N ASP A 377 8.12 4.18 18.60
CA ASP A 377 8.66 3.44 19.74
C ASP A 377 8.36 1.93 19.61
N LEU A 378 7.12 1.60 19.25
CA LEU A 378 6.70 0.21 19.02
C LEU A 378 7.40 -0.44 17.81
N SER A 379 7.81 0.36 16.81
CA SER A 379 8.63 -0.09 15.69
C SER A 379 10.10 -0.30 16.04
N LEU A 380 10.67 0.56 16.89
CA LEU A 380 12.07 0.43 17.31
C LEU A 380 12.31 -0.83 18.14
N ASP A 381 11.29 -1.27 18.88
CA ASP A 381 11.29 -2.57 19.58
C ASP A 381 11.35 -3.77 18.62
N LEU A 382 11.16 -3.56 17.31
CA LEU A 382 11.27 -4.55 16.24
C LEU A 382 12.60 -4.38 15.49
N ASN A 383 13.67 -5.02 15.97
CA ASN A 383 14.96 -5.16 15.25
C ASN A 383 15.47 -3.86 14.57
N GLU A 384 15.38 -2.71 15.24
CA GLU A 384 15.92 -1.41 14.75
C GLU A 384 15.34 -0.93 13.41
N THR A 385 14.05 -1.17 13.15
CA THR A 385 13.41 -0.69 11.92
C THR A 385 13.29 0.84 11.88
N ASN A 386 13.62 1.45 10.74
CA ASN A 386 13.56 2.90 10.54
C ASN A 386 12.67 3.25 9.34
N TRP A 387 11.40 2.87 9.38
CA TRP A 387 10.43 3.19 8.32
C TRP A 387 10.22 4.71 8.15
N VAL A 388 10.51 5.50 9.20
CA VAL A 388 10.38 6.96 9.23
C VAL A 388 11.21 7.64 8.14
N GLN A 389 12.32 7.03 7.70
CA GLN A 389 13.16 7.60 6.65
C GLN A 389 12.50 7.63 5.26
N TYR A 390 11.41 6.86 5.07
CA TYR A 390 10.66 6.80 3.81
C TYR A 390 9.36 7.62 3.87
N GLU A 391 9.10 8.30 4.99
CA GLU A 391 7.90 9.11 5.14
C GLU A 391 8.05 10.42 4.35
N LYS A 392 7.13 10.68 3.39
CA LYS A 392 7.14 11.89 2.55
C LYS A 392 5.98 12.85 2.84
#